data_AF-A0A942K7R9-F1
#
_entry.id   AF-A0A942K7R9-F1
#
_cell.length_a   1.000
_cell.length_b   1.000
_cell.length_c   1.000
_cell.angle_alpha   90.00
_cell.angle_beta   90.00
_cell.angle_gamma   90.00
#
_symmetry.space_group_name_H-M   'P 1'
#
loop_
_entity.id
_entity.type
_entity.pdbx_description
1 polymer ?
#
loop_
_entity_poly.entity_id
_entity_poly.type
_entity_poly.pdbx_seq_one_letter_code
_entity_poly.pdbx_strand_id
1 'polypeptide(L)'
;MYLGLLHSHNLLRWIVLIAAVVALLQVYRSWRGKGTWSPADTRAGLFFTISLHVQLLVGFLLFAVSPLTTTAFINIGAAMQNSVQRFFL
;
A
#
# COMPACT_ATOMS: atom_id res chain seq x y z
N MET A 1 1.17 -19.37 4.21
CA MET A 1 0.69 -18.03 4.60
C MET A 1 1.44 -16.90 3.90
N TYR A 2 2.78 -16.87 3.97
CA TYR A 2 3.61 -15.83 3.32
C TYR A 2 3.31 -15.60 1.83
N LEU A 3 3.36 -16.65 0.98
CA LEU A 3 3.13 -16.51 -0.47
C LEU A 3 1.75 -15.93 -0.80
N GLY A 4 0.72 -16.36 -0.07
CA GLY A 4 -0.64 -15.81 -0.23
C GLY A 4 -0.68 -14.31 0.10
N LEU A 5 -0.09 -13.90 1.21
CA LEU A 5 0.02 -12.48 1.58
C LEU A 5 0.84 -11.68 0.58
N LEU A 6 1.94 -12.24 0.07
CA LEU A 6 2.80 -11.60 -0.94
C LEU A 6 2.02 -11.35 -2.25
N HIS A 7 1.31 -12.36 -2.77
CA HIS A 7 0.50 -12.21 -3.97
C HIS A 7 -0.66 -11.23 -3.75
N SER A 8 -1.35 -11.32 -2.62
CA SER A 8 -2.41 -10.37 -2.26
C SER A 8 -1.90 -8.93 -2.18
N HIS A 9 -0.76 -8.70 -1.52
CA HIS A 9 -0.15 -7.37 -1.41
C HIS A 9 0.27 -6.80 -2.77
N ASN A 10 0.78 -7.66 -3.66
CA ASN A 10 1.16 -7.25 -5.01
C ASN A 10 -0.07 -6.90 -5.87
N LEU A 11 -1.17 -7.67 -5.76
CA LEU A 11 -2.41 -7.39 -6.47
C LEU A 11 -3.08 -6.12 -5.95
N LEU A 12 -3.18 -5.97 -4.63
CA LEU A 12 -3.78 -4.80 -3.98
C LEU A 12 -3.06 -3.50 -4.34
N ARG A 13 -1.74 -3.52 -4.56
CA ARG A 13 -0.99 -2.37 -5.08
C ARG A 13 -1.60 -1.83 -6.37
N TRP A 14 -1.95 -2.70 -7.32
CA TRP A 14 -2.56 -2.28 -8.58
C TRP A 14 -3.96 -1.69 -8.38
N ILE A 15 -4.73 -2.24 -7.44
CA ILE A 15 -6.04 -1.68 -7.05
C ILE A 15 -5.86 -0.27 -6.48
N VAL A 16 -4.89 -0.05 -5.59
CA VAL A 16 -4.58 1.28 -5.03
C VAL A 16 -4.18 2.26 -6.14
N LEU A 17 -3.32 1.85 -7.07
CA LEU A 17 -2.89 2.72 -8.17
C LEU A 17 -4.05 3.13 -9.07
N ILE A 18 -4.94 2.20 -9.42
CA ILE A 18 -6.13 2.50 -10.22
C ILE A 18 -7.06 3.45 -9.44
N ALA A 19 -7.31 3.17 -8.16
CA ALA A 19 -8.15 4.03 -7.33
C ALA A 19 -7.55 5.44 -7.16
N ALA A 20 -6.22 5.55 -7.03
CA ALA A 20 -5.51 6.81 -6.96
C ALA A 20 -5.69 7.62 -8.25
N VAL A 21 -5.49 6.99 -9.42
CA VAL A 21 -5.69 7.64 -10.72
C VAL A 21 -7.14 8.13 -10.87
N VAL A 22 -8.12 7.29 -10.54
CA VAL A 22 -9.54 7.67 -10.61
C VAL A 22 -9.85 8.84 -9.67
N ALA A 23 -9.38 8.80 -8.42
CA ALA A 23 -9.58 9.89 -7.45
C ALA A 23 -8.94 11.20 -7.91
N LEU A 24 -7.70 11.15 -8.45
CA LEU A 24 -7.01 12.31 -8.99
C LEU A 24 -7.73 12.90 -10.20
N LEU A 25 -8.20 12.06 -11.13
CA LEU A 25 -8.97 12.51 -12.30
C LEU A 25 -10.27 13.20 -11.89
N GLN A 26 -11.00 12.63 -10.92
CA GLN A 26 -12.23 13.20 -10.39
C GLN A 26 -11.99 14.58 -9.76
N VAL A 27 -11.03 14.66 -8.82
CA VAL A 27 -10.68 15.93 -8.14
C VAL A 27 -10.22 16.99 -9.14
N TYR A 28 -9.40 16.60 -10.12
CA TYR A 28 -8.91 17.53 -11.15
C TYR A 28 -10.02 18.09 -12.04
N ARG A 29 -11.00 17.24 -12.43
CA ARG A 29 -12.17 17.68 -13.20
C ARG A 29 -13.02 18.66 -12.40
N SER A 30 -13.30 18.34 -11.14
CA SER A 30 -14.08 19.20 -10.25
C SER A 30 -13.37 20.53 -9.98
N TRP A 31 -12.05 20.51 -9.79
CA TRP A 31 -11.25 21.73 -9.61
C TRP A 31 -11.26 22.64 -10.85
N ARG A 32 -11.02 22.09 -12.05
CA ARG A 32 -10.99 22.88 -13.30
C ARG A 32 -12.35 23.40 -13.74
N GLY A 33 -13.42 22.65 -13.47
CA GLY A 33 -14.77 23.03 -13.87
C GLY A 33 -15.41 24.13 -13.04
N LYS A 34 -14.70 24.74 -12.06
CA LYS A 34 -15.32 25.48 -10.93
C LYS A 34 -16.37 24.62 -10.21
N GLY A 35 -16.22 23.30 -10.30
CA GLY A 35 -17.24 22.31 -10.03
C GLY A 35 -17.43 22.12 -8.53
N THR A 36 -18.68 22.26 -8.11
CA THR A 36 -19.14 21.80 -6.80
C THR A 36 -18.75 20.34 -6.58
N TRP A 37 -18.19 20.04 -5.41
CA TRP A 37 -17.82 18.69 -5.01
C TRP A 37 -18.99 17.72 -5.22
N SER A 38 -18.78 16.70 -6.04
CA SER A 38 -19.83 15.77 -6.42
C SER A 38 -19.80 14.50 -5.55
N PRO A 39 -20.92 13.75 -5.46
CA PRO A 39 -20.93 12.46 -4.79
C PRO A 39 -19.92 11.46 -5.39
N ALA A 40 -19.58 11.60 -6.68
CA ALA A 40 -18.57 10.76 -7.34
C ALA A 40 -17.16 11.04 -6.79
N ASP A 41 -16.86 12.29 -6.47
CA ASP A 41 -15.56 12.69 -5.88
C ASP A 41 -15.40 12.10 -4.48
N THR A 42 -16.46 12.16 -3.66
CA THR A 42 -16.49 11.52 -2.34
C THR A 42 -16.26 10.02 -2.46
N ARG A 43 -16.96 9.33 -3.37
CA ARG A 43 -16.83 7.87 -3.54
C ARG A 43 -15.43 7.49 -4.02
N ALA A 44 -14.89 8.20 -5.01
CA ALA A 44 -13.55 7.94 -5.52
C ALA A 44 -12.48 8.12 -4.44
N GLY A 45 -12.58 9.19 -3.64
CA GLY A 45 -11.70 9.41 -2.49
C GLY A 45 -11.84 8.31 -1.42
N LEU A 46 -13.07 7.90 -1.09
CA LEU A 46 -13.31 6.81 -0.13
C LEU A 46 -12.69 5.48 -0.61
N PHE A 47 -12.90 5.09 -1.87
CA PHE A 47 -12.33 3.86 -2.40
C PHE A 47 -10.80 3.88 -2.39
N PHE A 48 -10.20 5.01 -2.77
CA PHE A 48 -8.75 5.18 -2.68
C PHE A 48 -8.25 4.99 -1.24
N THR A 49 -8.82 5.73 -0.28
CA THR A 49 -8.42 5.65 1.13
C THR A 49 -8.59 4.24 1.72
N ILE A 50 -9.73 3.59 1.46
CA ILE A 50 -9.98 2.21 1.92
C ILE A 50 -8.95 1.26 1.32
N SER A 51 -8.72 1.32 0.00
CA SER A 51 -7.75 0.45 -0.67
C SER A 51 -6.33 0.65 -0.12
N LEU A 52 -5.96 1.90 0.19
CA LEU A 52 -4.66 2.24 0.76
C LEU A 52 -4.50 1.67 2.18
N HIS A 53 -5.53 1.78 3.03
CA HIS A 53 -5.51 1.17 4.36
C HIS A 53 -5.40 -0.36 4.30
N VAL A 54 -6.16 -1.01 3.42
CA VAL A 54 -6.07 -2.46 3.23
C VAL A 54 -4.68 -2.86 2.73
N GLN A 55 -4.10 -2.12 1.78
CA GLN A 55 -2.73 -2.34 1.30
C GLN A 55 -1.71 -2.23 2.44
N LEU A 56 -1.83 -1.21 3.29
CA LEU A 56 -0.94 -0.99 4.43
C LEU A 56 -1.05 -2.11 5.46
N LEU A 57 -2.27 -2.49 5.85
CA LEU A 57 -2.51 -3.57 6.81
C LEU A 57 -1.96 -4.91 6.33
N VAL A 58 -2.21 -5.26 5.05
CA VAL A 58 -1.63 -6.46 4.45
C VAL A 58 -0.11 -6.36 4.39
N GLY A 59 0.44 -5.17 4.12
CA GLY A 59 1.88 -4.91 4.15
C GLY A 59 2.51 -5.15 5.52
N PHE A 60 1.86 -4.71 6.60
CA PHE A 60 2.32 -4.98 7.97
C PHE A 60 2.25 -6.46 8.33
N LEU A 61 1.18 -7.16 7.93
CA LEU A 61 1.11 -8.61 8.11
C LEU A 61 2.22 -9.32 7.32
N LEU A 62 2.48 -8.91 6.08
CA LEU A 62 3.56 -9.44 5.26
C LEU A 62 4.93 -9.18 5.91
N PHE A 63 5.15 -7.98 6.46
CA PHE A 63 6.37 -7.63 7.19
C PHE A 63 6.56 -8.52 8.42
N ALA A 64 5.50 -8.82 9.18
CA ALA A 64 5.61 -9.65 10.38
C ALA A 64 5.96 -11.12 10.07
N VAL A 65 5.51 -11.65 8.93
CA VAL A 65 5.63 -13.09 8.59
C VAL A 65 6.66 -13.39 7.50
N SER A 66 7.29 -12.37 6.94
CA SER A 66 8.26 -12.52 5.85
C SER A 66 9.56 -13.15 6.35
N PRO A 67 10.08 -14.20 5.67
CA PRO A 67 11.38 -14.77 6.04
C PRO A 67 12.50 -13.74 6.06
N LEU A 68 12.45 -12.73 5.18
CA LEU A 68 13.48 -11.68 5.09
C LEU A 68 13.56 -10.84 6.37
N THR A 69 12.42 -10.44 6.93
CA THR A 69 12.33 -9.63 8.14
C THR A 69 12.55 -10.51 9.36
N THR A 70 11.91 -11.68 9.44
CA THR A 70 12.05 -12.60 10.56
C THR A 70 13.51 -13.03 10.76
N THR A 71 14.23 -13.37 9.68
CA THR A 71 15.67 -13.73 9.78
C THR A 71 16.53 -12.55 10.21
N ALA A 72 16.19 -11.33 9.78
CA ALA A 72 16.89 -10.12 10.18
C ALA A 72 16.76 -9.84 11.69
N PHE A 73 15.56 -10.02 12.26
CA PHE A 73 15.33 -9.85 13.70
C PHE A 73 15.94 -10.97 14.57
N ILE A 74 16.10 -12.19 14.04
CA ILE A 74 16.75 -13.29 14.76
C ILE A 74 18.25 -13.04 14.93
N ASN A 75 18.92 -12.49 13.90
CA ASN A 75 20.36 -12.21 13.94
C ASN A 75 20.65 -10.79 13.45
N ILE A 76 20.40 -9.83 14.33
CA ILE A 76 20.59 -8.40 14.05
C ILE A 76 22.06 -8.09 13.68
N GLY A 77 23.03 -8.75 14.32
CA GLY A 77 24.45 -8.54 14.04
C GLY A 77 24.84 -8.87 12.59
N ALA A 78 24.37 -10.00 12.07
CA ALA A 78 24.57 -10.37 10.66
C ALA A 78 23.73 -9.48 9.73
N ALA A 79 22.49 -9.17 10.12
CA ALA A 79 21.60 -8.33 9.33
C ALA A 79 22.14 -6.90 9.15
N MET A 80 22.86 -6.35 10.12
CA MET A 80 23.53 -5.05 10.01
C MET A 80 24.62 -5.03 8.96
N GLN A 81 25.22 -6.17 8.61
CA GLN A 81 26.23 -6.26 7.55
C GLN A 81 25.59 -6.34 6.15
N ASN A 82 24.34 -6.79 6.05
CA ASN A 82 23.61 -6.91 4.79
C ASN A 82 22.72 -5.68 4.55
N SER A 83 22.93 -4.96 3.44
CA SER A 83 22.17 -3.74 3.13
C SER A 83 20.67 -3.97 2.96
N VAL A 84 20.26 -5.13 2.41
CA VAL A 84 18.85 -5.47 2.18
C VAL A 84 18.17 -5.78 3.50
N GLN A 85 18.77 -6.59 4.37
CA GLN A 85 18.17 -6.94 5.66
C GLN A 85 18.15 -5.73 6.61
N ARG A 86 19.20 -4.89 6.60
CA ARG A 86 19.28 -3.67 7.40
C ARG A 86 18.18 -2.66 7.09
N PHE A 87 17.69 -2.58 5.85
CA PHE A 87 16.59 -1.68 5.49
C PHE A 87 15.28 -1.98 6.24
N PHE A 88 15.09 -3.24 6.67
CA PHE A 88 13.87 -3.69 7.33
C PHE A 88 13.96 -3.72 8.87
N LEU A 89 15.08 -3.29 9.45
CA LEU A 89 15.33 -3.24 10.90
C LEU A 89 15.18 -1.83 11.46
#